data_AF-A0A037ZM89-F1
#
_entry.id   AF-A0A037ZM89-F1
#
_cell.length_a   1.000
_cell.length_b   1.000
_cell.length_c   1.000
_cell.angle_alpha   90.00
_cell.angle_beta   90.00
_cell.angle_gamma   90.00
#
_symmetry.space_group_name_H-M   'P 1'
#
loop_
_entity.id
_entity.type
_entity.pdbx_description
1 polymer ?
#
loop_
_entity_poly.entity_id
_entity_poly.type
_entity_poly.pdbx_seq_one_letter_code
_entity_poly.pdbx_strand_id
1 'polypeptide(L)' 'MCLTTEALVLFLNLINPQIVTTEPQMITVHAAQGDVVWLAAGDNWCSENLRSDRLASAE' A
#
# COMPACT_ATOMS: atom_id res chain seq x y z
N MET A 1 -7.67 -0.35 -2.25
CA MET A 1 -8.44 0.09 -1.06
C MET A 1 -7.84 1.41 -0.60
N CYS A 2 -8.61 2.43 -0.21
CA CYS A 2 -8.02 3.72 0.21
C CYS A 2 -8.23 3.98 1.70
N LEU A 3 -7.21 4.57 2.34
CA LEU A 3 -7.20 4.95 3.75
C LEU A 3 -6.79 6.42 3.89
N THR A 4 -7.26 7.08 4.94
CA THR A 4 -6.70 8.39 5.31
C THR A 4 -5.25 8.22 5.80
N THR A 5 -4.49 9.31 5.82
CA THR A 5 -3.12 9.30 6.33
C THR A 5 -3.05 8.78 7.78
N GLU A 6 -3.96 9.20 8.65
CA GLU A 6 -4.02 8.76 10.05
C GLU A 6 -4.30 7.26 10.16
N ALA A 7 -5.26 6.76 9.37
CA ALA A 7 -5.61 5.35 9.37
C ALA A 7 -4.44 4.47 8.87
N LEU A 8 -3.73 4.91 7.83
CA LEU A 8 -2.55 4.19 7.35
C LEU A 8 -1.43 4.18 8.40
N VAL A 9 -1.13 5.32 9.03
CA VAL A 9 -0.10 5.40 10.08
C VAL A 9 -0.44 4.48 11.25
N LEU A 10 -1.70 4.45 11.69
CA LEU A 10 -2.14 3.52 12.73
C LEU A 10 -1.92 2.06 12.32
N PHE A 11 -2.25 1.70 11.08
CA PHE A 11 -2.01 0.36 10.56
C PHE A 11 -0.51 0.01 10.54
N LEU A 12 0.34 0.91 10.06
CA LEU A 12 1.80 0.70 9.99
C LEU A 12 2.43 0.47 11.37
N ASN A 13 1.86 1.06 12.43
CA ASN A 13 2.31 0.84 13.81
C ASN A 13 1.99 -0.58 14.34
N LEU A 14 1.12 -1.34 13.67
CA LEU A 14 0.73 -2.69 14.07
C LEU A 14 1.57 -3.80 13.41
N ILE A 15 2.41 -3.45 12.45
CA ILE A 15 3.21 -4.42 11.67
C ILE A 15 4.70 -4.26 11.95
N ASN A 16 5.48 -5.29 11.59
CA ASN A 16 6.93 -5.24 11.76
C ASN A 16 7.53 -4.14 10.85
N PRO A 17 8.23 -3.12 11.41
CA PRO A 17 8.79 -2.05 10.59
C PRO A 17 9.88 -2.53 9.62
N GLN A 18 10.49 -3.69 9.87
CA GLN A 18 11.52 -4.26 8.99
C GLN A 18 10.98 -4.78 7.65
N ILE A 19 9.65 -4.93 7.52
CA ILE A 19 9.02 -5.33 6.26
C ILE A 19 8.40 -4.14 5.52
N VAL A 20 8.70 -2.91 5.93
CA VAL A 20 8.14 -1.68 5.35
C VAL A 20 9.23 -0.90 4.64
N THR A 21 9.03 -0.67 3.34
CA THR A 21 9.84 0.25 2.53
C THR A 21 9.03 1.51 2.30
N THR A 22 9.63 2.68 2.57
CA THR A 22 8.96 3.99 2.42
C THR A 22 9.72 4.83 1.41
N GLU A 23 9.02 5.33 0.41
CA GLU A 23 9.50 6.24 -0.63
C GLU A 23 8.60 7.48 -0.70
N PRO A 24 9.02 8.59 -1.34
CA PRO A 24 8.16 9.74 -1.54
C PRO A 24 6.88 9.31 -2.27
N GLN A 25 5.72 9.50 -1.63
CA GLN A 25 4.40 9.16 -2.14
C GLN A 25 4.12 7.65 -2.35
N MET A 26 4.99 6.75 -1.88
CA MET A 26 4.80 5.31 -2.01
C MET A 26 5.27 4.57 -0.75
N ILE A 27 4.46 3.62 -0.28
CA ILE A 27 4.80 2.74 0.84
C ILE A 27 4.58 1.31 0.39
N THR A 28 5.57 0.44 0.60
CA THR A 28 5.48 -0.98 0.27
C THR A 28 5.62 -1.81 1.53
N VAL A 29 4.66 -2.70 1.78
CA VAL A 29 4.74 -3.72 2.84
C VAL A 29 5.01 -5.07 2.20
N HIS A 30 6.15 -5.66 2.55
CA HIS A 30 6.62 -6.95 2.07
C HIS A 30 6.05 -8.09 2.92
N ALA A 31 4.77 -8.43 2.69
CA ALA A 31 4.11 -9.51 3.42
C ALA A 31 4.47 -10.89 2.84
N ALA A 32 4.34 -11.94 3.65
CA ALA A 32 4.67 -13.31 3.23
C ALA A 32 3.87 -13.81 2.01
N GLN A 33 2.65 -13.28 1.79
CA GLN A 33 1.77 -13.65 0.67
C GLN A 33 1.97 -12.76 -0.57
N GLY A 34 2.82 -11.74 -0.48
CA GLY A 34 3.08 -10.78 -1.55
C GLY A 34 3.18 -9.35 -1.04
N ASP A 35 3.69 -8.48 -1.89
CA ASP A 35 3.83 -7.06 -1.59
C ASP A 35 2.47 -6.35 -1.67
N VAL A 36 2.26 -5.41 -0.76
CA VAL A 36 1.16 -4.45 -0.80
C VAL A 36 1.77 -3.07 -0.97
N VAL A 37 1.37 -2.36 -2.03
CA VAL A 37 1.84 -1.02 -2.34
C VAL A 37 0.73 -0.02 -2.06
N TRP A 38 1.01 1.01 -1.27
CA TRP A 38 0.15 2.18 -1.10
C TRP A 38 0.75 3.37 -1.82
N LEU A 39 -0.06 4.04 -2.64
CA LEU A 39 0.29 5.26 -3.35
C LEU A 39 -0.46 6.45 -2.75
N ALA A 40 0.21 7.59 -2.61
CA ALA A 40 -0.43 8.81 -2.15
C ALA A 40 -1.40 9.35 -3.21
N ALA A 41 -2.60 9.71 -2.77
CA ALA A 41 -3.69 10.22 -3.60
C ALA A 41 -4.42 11.35 -2.85
N GLY A 42 -3.86 12.56 -2.93
CA GLY A 42 -4.33 13.69 -2.13
C GLY A 42 -4.11 13.45 -0.64
N ASP A 43 -5.17 13.55 0.17
CA ASP A 43 -5.12 13.31 1.62
C ASP A 43 -5.24 11.81 2.00
N ASN A 44 -5.34 10.94 1.00
CA ASN A 44 -5.51 9.50 1.17
C ASN A 44 -4.33 8.72 0.60
N TRP A 45 -4.28 7.45 0.99
CA TRP A 45 -3.35 6.46 0.49
C TRP A 45 -4.12 5.27 -0.04
N CYS A 46 -3.97 5.00 -1.33
CA CYS A 46 -4.68 3.92 -1.99
C CYS A 46 -3.74 2.74 -2.21
N SER A 47 -4.11 1.58 -1.68
CA SER A 47 -3.44 0.33 -1.95
C SER A 47 -3.72 -0.10 -3.39
N GLU A 48 -2.66 -0.24 -4.17
CA GLU A 48 -2.71 -0.84 -5.49
C GLU A 48 -2.79 -2.36 -5.30
N ASN A 49 -3.88 -2.96 -5.75
CA ASN A 49 -3.95 -4.42 -5.76
C ASN A 49 -3.23 -4.84 -7.05
N LEU A 50 -1.92 -5.10 -6.96
CA LEU A 50 -1.07 -5.46 -8.11
C LEU A 50 -1.66 -6.63 -8.95
N ARG A 51 -2.56 -7.42 -8.36
CA ARG A 51 -3.28 -8.52 -8.99
C ARG A 51 -4.49 -8.10 -9.84
N SER A 52 -5.11 -6.96 -9.55
CA SER A 52 -6.33 -6.48 -10.23
C SER A 52 -6.02 -5.75 -11.54
N ASP A 53 -4.96 -4.94 -11.58
CA ASP A 53 -4.61 -4.15 -12.77
C ASP A 53 -4.05 -4.99 -13.93
N ARG A 54 -3.30 -6.08 -13.63
CA ARG A 54 -2.83 -7.00 -14.69
C ARG A 54 -3.96 -7.75 -15.39
N LEU A 55 -5.12 -7.93 -14.74
CA LEU A 55 -6.28 -8.56 -15.36
C LEU A 55 -7.17 -7.55 -16.10
N ALA A 56 -7.18 -6.28 -15.68
CA ALA A 56 -7.98 -5.23 -16.30
C ALA A 56 -7.38 -4.61 -17.58
N SER A 57 -6.07 -4.80 -17.83
CA SER A 57 -5.40 -4.35 -19.08
C SER A 57 -5.31 -5.44 -20.16
N ALA A 58 -6.02 -6.56 -19.99
CA ALA A 58 -6.06 -7.68 -20.95
C ALA A 58 -7.46 -7.88 -21.59
N GLU A 59 -8.35 -6.88 -21.52
CA GLU A 59 -9.67 -6.88 -22.16
C GLU A 59 -9.80 -5.77 -23.22
#